data_AF-A0A849WQ37-F1
#
_entry.id   AF-A0A849WQ37-F1
#
_cell.length_a   1.000
_cell.length_b   1.000
_cell.length_c   1.000
_cell.angle_alpha   90.00
_cell.angle_beta   90.00
_cell.angle_gamma   90.00
#
_symmetry.space_group_name_H-M   'P 1'
#
loop_
_entity.id
_entity.type
_entity.pdbx_description
1 polymer ?
#
loop_
_entity_poly.entity_id
_entity_poly.type
_entity_poly.pdbx_seq_one_letter_code
_entity_poly.pdbx_strand_id
1 'polypeptide(L)'
;MHSRFHLGAYFMPSSLYESTVCQLLDSNPPVFKSFPSPADWRDQWIYFLLIDRFNNPAKQPENGEPCGMYQGGNFAGIREQLPYLKKMGVGAIWLSPVLMNPLWFKQYWGGYGIMDFLRIEPRFCLNPKEAIDNPQVADKEFRDLVDYKKEWSDTAVTYCL
;
A
#
# COMPACT_ATOMS: atom_id res chain seq x y z
N MET A 1 -18.93 29.74 39.87
CA MET A 1 -18.19 28.50 39.58
C MET A 1 -18.92 27.74 38.48
N HIS A 2 -18.47 27.85 37.22
CA HIS A 2 -18.88 26.94 36.15
C HIS A 2 -17.60 26.53 35.43
N SER A 3 -17.11 25.34 35.78
CA SER A 3 -15.91 24.74 35.19
C SER A 3 -16.25 24.27 33.77
N ARG A 4 -15.49 24.76 32.78
CA ARG A 4 -15.56 24.27 31.41
C ARG A 4 -14.79 22.95 31.34
N PHE A 5 -15.45 21.87 30.97
CA PHE A 5 -14.78 20.67 30.46
C PHE A 5 -14.26 20.96 29.05
N HIS A 6 -12.94 21.08 28.88
CA HIS A 6 -12.31 21.06 27.56
C HIS A 6 -11.89 19.62 27.27
N LEU A 7 -12.67 18.96 26.41
CA LEU A 7 -12.26 17.72 25.75
C LEU A 7 -11.01 18.02 24.93
N GLY A 8 -9.95 17.22 25.14
CA GLY A 8 -8.62 17.42 24.56
C GLY A 8 -8.69 17.59 23.04
N ALA A 9 -8.30 18.78 22.57
CA ALA A 9 -8.06 19.02 21.15
C ALA A 9 -6.93 18.10 20.69
N TYR A 10 -7.16 17.31 19.65
CA TYR A 10 -6.09 16.64 18.93
C TYR A 10 -5.10 17.70 18.45
N PHE A 11 -3.92 17.76 19.06
CA PHE A 11 -2.85 18.65 18.64
C PHE A 11 -2.27 18.08 17.35
N MET A 12 -2.72 18.60 16.21
CA MET A 12 -2.05 18.33 14.94
C MET A 12 -1.02 19.44 14.70
N PRO A 13 0.27 19.08 14.57
CA PRO A 13 1.31 20.07 14.30
C PRO A 13 1.04 20.75 12.97
N SER A 14 1.32 22.04 12.90
CA SER A 14 1.04 22.88 11.73
C SER A 14 2.19 22.90 10.72
N SER A 15 3.37 22.43 11.13
CA SER A 15 4.60 22.47 10.35
C SER A 15 5.55 21.33 10.75
N LEU A 16 6.32 20.83 9.79
CA LEU A 16 7.41 19.89 10.05
C LEU A 16 8.57 20.52 10.83
N TYR A 17 8.62 21.86 10.88
CA TYR A 17 9.65 22.63 11.61
C TYR A 17 9.21 23.01 13.02
N GLU A 18 8.03 22.57 13.45
CA GLU A 18 7.55 22.82 14.80
C GLU A 18 8.40 22.03 15.81
N SER A 19 8.74 22.65 16.94
CA SER A 19 9.68 22.07 17.92
C SER A 19 9.27 20.69 18.41
N THR A 20 7.97 20.46 18.59
CA THR A 20 7.41 19.14 18.96
C THR A 20 7.67 18.09 17.88
N VAL A 21 7.54 18.44 16.60
CA VAL A 21 7.82 17.52 15.49
C VAL A 21 9.30 17.23 15.41
N CYS A 22 10.15 18.26 15.49
CA CYS A 22 11.60 18.10 15.49
C CYS A 22 12.06 17.19 16.65
N GLN A 23 11.55 17.40 17.86
CA GLN A 23 11.85 16.55 19.02
C GLN A 23 11.42 15.09 18.82
N LEU A 24 10.27 14.86 18.18
CA LEU A 24 9.81 13.50 17.85
C LEU A 24 10.72 12.82 16.83
N LEU A 25 11.17 13.56 15.81
CA LEU A 25 12.11 13.06 14.80
C LEU A 25 13.49 12.75 15.40
N ASP A 26 13.98 13.60 16.29
CA ASP A 26 15.28 13.42 16.95
C ASP A 26 15.26 12.25 17.95
N SER A 27 14.15 12.06 18.66
CA SER A 27 13.98 10.98 19.64
C SER A 27 13.72 9.61 19.00
N ASN A 28 13.21 9.58 17.77
CA ASN A 28 12.99 8.37 16.98
C ASN A 28 13.70 8.51 15.63
N PRO A 29 15.05 8.41 15.61
CA PRO A 29 15.77 8.51 14.36
C PRO A 29 15.23 7.44 13.40
N PRO A 30 14.89 7.80 12.15
CA PRO A 30 14.35 6.85 11.20
C PRO A 30 15.36 5.72 10.98
N VAL A 31 14.97 4.50 11.36
CA VAL A 31 15.73 3.29 11.02
C VAL A 31 15.48 3.00 9.55
N PHE A 32 16.30 3.55 8.67
CA PHE A 32 16.24 3.24 7.25
C PHE A 32 16.82 1.86 7.00
N LYS A 33 15.97 0.82 7.11
CA LYS A 33 16.24 -0.45 6.45
C LYS A 33 15.89 -0.28 4.97
N SER A 34 16.78 0.36 4.21
CA SER A 34 16.60 0.52 2.77
C SER A 34 16.70 -0.84 2.07
N PHE A 35 15.80 -1.10 1.13
CA PHE A 35 15.98 -2.19 0.18
C PHE A 35 16.98 -1.71 -0.88
N PRO A 36 18.15 -2.34 -1.02
CA PRO A 36 19.10 -1.94 -2.06
C PRO A 36 18.46 -2.20 -3.43
N SER A 37 18.61 -1.25 -4.35
CA SER A 37 18.27 -1.49 -5.74
C SER A 37 19.21 -2.54 -6.34
N PRO A 38 18.79 -3.23 -7.41
CA PRO A 38 19.72 -3.99 -8.25
C PRO A 38 20.89 -3.13 -8.73
N ALA A 39 22.02 -3.77 -9.03
CA ALA A 39 23.20 -3.09 -9.57
C ALA A 39 22.93 -2.51 -10.98
N ASP A 40 22.11 -3.19 -11.78
CA ASP A 40 21.67 -2.75 -13.10
C ASP A 40 20.21 -3.14 -13.33
N TRP A 41 19.38 -2.17 -13.70
CA TRP A 41 17.96 -2.37 -14.01
C TRP A 41 17.73 -2.92 -15.41
N ARG A 42 18.70 -2.84 -16.33
CA ARG A 42 18.59 -3.36 -17.71
C ARG A 42 18.46 -4.88 -17.75
N ASP A 43 18.95 -5.56 -16.72
CA ASP A 43 18.86 -7.01 -16.57
C ASP A 43 17.57 -7.46 -15.85
N GLN A 44 16.73 -6.53 -15.41
CA GLN A 44 15.51 -6.83 -14.67
C GLN A 44 14.30 -6.88 -15.59
N TRP A 45 13.59 -8.01 -15.57
CA TRP A 45 12.27 -8.11 -16.19
C TRP A 45 11.24 -7.55 -15.22
N ILE A 46 10.64 -6.41 -15.58
CA ILE A 46 9.67 -5.69 -14.76
C ILE A 46 8.26 -6.15 -15.15
N TYR A 47 7.49 -6.62 -14.17
CA TYR A 47 6.08 -6.98 -14.35
C TYR A 47 5.19 -5.89 -13.77
N PHE A 48 4.50 -5.14 -14.64
CA PHE A 48 3.47 -4.20 -14.22
C PHE A 48 2.17 -4.94 -13.89
N LEU A 49 1.64 -4.73 -12.68
CA LEU A 49 0.37 -5.29 -12.26
C LEU A 49 -0.58 -4.23 -11.74
N LEU A 50 -1.83 -4.34 -12.17
CA LEU A 50 -2.97 -3.60 -11.62
C LEU A 50 -3.49 -4.39 -10.41
N ILE A 51 -3.38 -3.82 -9.21
CA ILE A 51 -3.69 -4.54 -7.96
C ILE A 51 -5.10 -5.12 -7.99
N ASP A 52 -6.08 -4.32 -8.41
CA ASP A 52 -7.49 -4.71 -8.52
C ASP A 52 -7.76 -5.87 -9.50
N ARG A 53 -6.88 -6.08 -10.49
CA ARG A 53 -7.09 -7.02 -11.61
C ARG A 53 -6.17 -8.24 -11.58
N PHE A 54 -5.25 -8.30 -10.62
CA PHE A 54 -4.23 -9.34 -10.61
C PHE A 54 -4.71 -10.65 -9.98
N ASN A 55 -5.06 -10.65 -8.69
CA ASN A 55 -5.52 -11.86 -8.02
C ASN A 55 -6.36 -11.55 -6.77
N ASN A 56 -7.40 -12.35 -6.56
CA ASN A 56 -8.12 -12.48 -5.29
C ASN A 56 -8.61 -13.93 -5.13
N PRO A 57 -8.01 -14.73 -4.23
CA PRO A 57 -8.41 -16.13 -4.05
C PRO A 57 -9.81 -16.28 -3.44
N ALA A 58 -10.29 -15.29 -2.70
CA ALA A 58 -11.58 -15.34 -2.00
C ALA A 58 -12.76 -14.95 -2.90
N LYS A 59 -12.52 -14.23 -3.99
CA LYS A 59 -13.57 -13.72 -4.87
C LYS A 59 -13.08 -13.69 -6.31
N GLN A 60 -13.76 -14.45 -7.17
CA GLN A 60 -13.58 -14.35 -8.62
C GLN A 60 -14.04 -12.98 -9.13
N PRO A 61 -13.44 -12.44 -10.21
CA PRO A 61 -13.92 -11.21 -10.81
C PRO A 61 -15.39 -11.38 -11.24
N GLU A 62 -16.17 -10.33 -11.09
CA GLU A 62 -17.58 -10.35 -11.49
C GLU A 62 -17.67 -10.45 -13.02
N ASN A 63 -18.16 -11.59 -13.54
CA ASN A 63 -18.45 -11.79 -14.95
C ASN A 63 -19.78 -11.08 -15.28
N GLY A 64 -19.75 -9.88 -15.88
CA GLY A 64 -21.00 -9.17 -16.14
C GLY A 64 -20.88 -7.77 -16.74
N GLU A 65 -20.45 -6.76 -15.97
CA GLU A 65 -20.42 -5.34 -16.38
C GLU A 65 -19.58 -4.47 -15.40
N PRO A 66 -19.19 -3.23 -15.79
CA PRO A 66 -18.28 -2.90 -16.86
C PRO A 66 -16.82 -2.97 -16.35
N CYS A 67 -15.86 -2.92 -17.27
CA CYS A 67 -14.44 -2.72 -16.99
C CYS A 67 -14.12 -1.53 -16.06
N GLY A 68 -15.09 -0.68 -15.71
CA GLY A 68 -14.96 0.53 -14.94
C GLY A 68 -15.12 0.42 -13.42
N MET A 69 -15.35 -0.75 -12.82
CA MET A 69 -15.50 -0.89 -11.35
C MET A 69 -14.38 -1.74 -10.73
N TYR A 70 -14.21 -1.66 -9.41
CA TYR A 70 -13.31 -2.55 -8.66
C TYR A 70 -13.77 -4.01 -8.80
N GLN A 71 -12.83 -4.88 -9.17
CA GLN A 71 -13.04 -6.32 -9.28
C GLN A 71 -12.50 -7.10 -8.08
N GLY A 72 -11.75 -6.45 -7.20
CA GLY A 72 -11.46 -6.93 -5.86
C GLY A 72 -10.10 -7.60 -5.71
N GLY A 73 -9.19 -7.46 -6.67
CA GLY A 73 -7.79 -7.82 -6.46
C GLY A 73 -7.17 -7.07 -5.27
N ASN A 74 -6.29 -7.74 -4.53
CA ASN A 74 -5.80 -7.25 -3.24
C ASN A 74 -4.34 -7.66 -2.95
N PHE A 75 -3.73 -7.03 -1.93
CA PHE A 75 -2.32 -7.27 -1.57
C PHE A 75 -2.02 -8.73 -1.19
N ALA A 76 -2.96 -9.38 -0.50
CA ALA A 76 -2.82 -10.79 -0.14
C ALA A 76 -2.82 -11.70 -1.37
N GLY A 77 -3.67 -11.41 -2.36
CA GLY A 77 -3.71 -12.10 -3.64
C GLY A 77 -2.41 -11.92 -4.43
N ILE A 78 -1.80 -10.73 -4.40
CA ILE A 78 -0.48 -10.53 -5.01
C ILE A 78 0.57 -11.40 -4.32
N ARG A 79 0.61 -11.37 -2.99
CA ARG A 79 1.55 -12.15 -2.18
C ARG A 79 1.46 -13.66 -2.49
N GLU A 80 0.26 -14.18 -2.66
CA GLU A 80 0.03 -15.59 -3.03
C GLU A 80 0.61 -15.98 -4.39
N GLN A 81 0.66 -15.04 -5.35
CA GLN A 81 1.16 -15.28 -6.71
C GLN A 81 2.63 -14.87 -6.90
N LEU A 82 3.34 -14.41 -5.85
CA LEU A 82 4.77 -14.17 -5.93
C LEU A 82 5.58 -15.40 -6.41
N PRO A 83 5.27 -16.64 -6.00
CA PRO A 83 5.92 -17.83 -6.54
C PRO A 83 5.71 -18.01 -8.05
N TYR A 84 4.52 -17.66 -8.57
CA TYR A 84 4.22 -17.70 -10.00
C TYR A 84 5.05 -16.67 -10.78
N LEU A 85 5.10 -15.43 -10.31
CA LEU A 85 5.90 -14.36 -10.93
C LEU A 85 7.39 -14.70 -10.91
N LYS A 86 7.88 -15.27 -9.81
CA LYS A 86 9.27 -15.73 -9.72
C LYS A 86 9.57 -16.88 -10.68
N LYS A 87 8.68 -17.88 -10.79
CA LYS A 87 8.84 -18.98 -11.74
C LYS A 87 8.88 -18.50 -13.20
N MET A 88 8.20 -17.39 -13.50
CA MET A 88 8.24 -16.73 -14.81
C MET A 88 9.58 -16.02 -15.09
N GLY A 89 10.39 -15.76 -14.06
CA GLY A 89 11.66 -15.04 -14.19
C GLY A 89 11.54 -13.52 -14.00
N VAL A 90 10.44 -13.04 -13.43
CA VAL A 90 10.27 -11.61 -13.10
C VAL A 90 11.29 -11.20 -12.04
N GLY A 91 12.04 -10.14 -12.32
CA GLY A 91 13.04 -9.56 -11.40
C GLY A 91 12.49 -8.43 -10.54
N ALA A 92 11.47 -7.72 -11.03
CA ALA A 92 10.84 -6.60 -10.32
C ALA A 92 9.34 -6.53 -10.60
N ILE A 93 8.59 -6.00 -9.64
CA ILE A 93 7.15 -5.76 -9.78
C ILE A 93 6.91 -4.25 -9.78
N TRP A 94 6.15 -3.76 -10.74
CA TRP A 94 5.62 -2.40 -10.74
C TRP A 94 4.14 -2.45 -10.38
N LEU A 95 3.77 -1.87 -9.23
CA LEU A 95 2.38 -1.82 -8.78
C LEU A 95 1.67 -0.60 -9.38
N SER A 96 0.37 -0.76 -9.69
CA SER A 96 -0.52 0.41 -9.78
C SER A 96 -0.48 1.22 -8.47
N PRO A 97 -0.78 2.53 -8.50
CA PRO A 97 -0.69 3.35 -7.29
C PRO A 97 -1.50 2.78 -6.12
N VAL A 98 -0.86 2.73 -4.96
CA VAL A 98 -1.39 2.09 -3.74
C VAL A 98 -2.10 3.06 -2.80
N LEU A 99 -2.07 4.36 -3.11
CA LEU A 99 -2.58 5.42 -2.23
C LEU A 99 -4.07 5.62 -2.41
N MET A 100 -4.71 6.11 -1.35
CA MET A 100 -6.16 6.17 -1.23
C MET A 100 -6.80 7.10 -2.27
N ASN A 101 -7.75 6.55 -3.03
CA ASN A 101 -8.63 7.29 -3.93
C ASN A 101 -9.93 7.69 -3.19
N PRO A 102 -10.74 8.63 -3.71
CA PRO A 102 -12.02 8.98 -3.13
C PRO A 102 -12.93 7.75 -2.98
N LEU A 103 -13.45 7.52 -1.77
CA LEU A 103 -14.28 6.34 -1.47
C LEU A 103 -15.65 6.40 -2.17
N TRP A 104 -16.16 7.60 -2.41
CA TRP A 104 -17.42 7.80 -3.13
C TRP A 104 -17.31 7.56 -4.64
N PHE A 105 -16.08 7.52 -5.18
CA PHE A 105 -15.84 7.31 -6.61
C PHE A 105 -15.30 5.90 -6.86
N LYS A 106 -16.15 5.05 -7.43
CA LYS A 106 -15.88 3.61 -7.57
C LYS A 106 -15.10 3.23 -8.84
N GLN A 107 -14.77 4.22 -9.69
CA GLN A 107 -14.15 3.96 -10.99
C GLN A 107 -12.62 4.13 -11.00
N TYR A 108 -12.01 4.59 -9.90
CA TYR A 108 -10.55 4.68 -9.77
C TYR A 108 -9.88 3.37 -9.32
N TRP A 109 -10.39 2.24 -9.80
CA TRP A 109 -9.84 0.91 -9.52
C TRP A 109 -8.39 0.73 -10.00
N GLY A 110 -7.93 1.55 -10.96
CA GLY A 110 -6.54 1.60 -11.38
C GLY A 110 -5.60 2.37 -10.44
N GLY A 111 -6.11 3.02 -9.39
CA GLY A 111 -5.29 3.73 -8.39
C GLY A 111 -4.90 5.18 -8.74
N TYR A 112 -5.19 5.66 -9.94
CA TYR A 112 -4.71 6.98 -10.42
C TYR A 112 -5.54 8.20 -9.96
N GLY A 113 -6.52 8.01 -9.07
CA GLY A 113 -7.38 9.08 -8.56
C GLY A 113 -7.05 9.46 -7.12
N ILE A 114 -5.77 9.60 -6.78
CA ILE A 114 -5.29 9.77 -5.41
C ILE A 114 -5.89 11.03 -4.77
N MET A 115 -6.38 10.89 -3.54
CA MET A 115 -6.93 11.98 -2.72
C MET A 115 -6.18 12.16 -1.41
N ASP A 116 -5.66 11.07 -0.85
CA ASP A 116 -4.91 11.07 0.40
C ASP A 116 -3.59 10.34 0.21
N PHE A 117 -2.49 11.11 0.26
CA PHE A 117 -1.13 10.60 0.07
C PHE A 117 -0.54 9.93 1.32
N LEU A 118 -1.24 10.01 2.45
CA LEU A 118 -0.79 9.44 3.73
C LEU A 118 -1.48 8.12 4.05
N ARG A 119 -2.42 7.67 3.20
CA ARG A 119 -3.20 6.45 3.43
C ARG A 119 -3.09 5.50 2.25
N ILE A 120 -2.91 4.22 2.56
CA ILE A 120 -3.05 3.14 1.59
C ILE A 120 -4.53 2.97 1.22
N GLU A 121 -4.79 2.62 -0.04
CA GLU A 121 -6.11 2.35 -0.60
C GLU A 121 -6.77 1.16 0.11
N PRO A 122 -7.80 1.39 0.94
CA PRO A 122 -8.39 0.32 1.73
C PRO A 122 -9.10 -0.74 0.87
N ARG A 123 -9.54 -0.42 -0.35
CA ARG A 123 -10.15 -1.39 -1.28
C ARG A 123 -9.19 -2.47 -1.76
N PHE A 124 -7.88 -2.29 -1.61
CA PHE A 124 -6.86 -3.30 -1.92
C PHE A 124 -6.51 -4.20 -0.73
N CYS A 125 -7.16 -4.02 0.43
CA CYS A 125 -6.95 -4.84 1.62
C CYS A 125 -7.94 -6.02 1.66
N LEU A 126 -7.64 -7.05 2.46
CA LEU A 126 -8.54 -8.18 2.67
C LEU A 126 -9.89 -7.77 3.26
N ASN A 127 -9.88 -6.80 4.17
CA ASN A 127 -11.07 -6.24 4.79
C ASN A 127 -11.16 -4.72 4.55
N PRO A 128 -11.73 -4.27 3.42
CA PRO A 128 -11.81 -2.85 3.09
C PRO A 128 -12.55 -2.01 4.13
N LYS A 129 -13.57 -2.56 4.79
CA LYS A 129 -14.34 -1.85 5.82
C LYS A 129 -13.45 -1.51 7.02
N GLU A 130 -12.74 -2.49 7.53
CA GLU A 130 -11.82 -2.29 8.64
C GLU A 130 -10.67 -1.36 8.27
N ALA A 131 -10.12 -1.47 7.06
CA ALA A 131 -9.07 -0.60 6.56
C ALA A 131 -9.52 0.87 6.37
N ILE A 132 -10.80 1.12 6.08
CA ILE A 132 -11.38 2.47 6.05
C ILE A 132 -11.39 3.08 7.45
N ASP A 133 -11.80 2.30 8.45
CA ASP A 133 -11.94 2.74 9.84
C ASP A 133 -10.58 2.84 10.57
N ASN A 134 -9.63 1.97 10.20
CA ASN A 134 -8.31 1.85 10.80
C ASN A 134 -7.21 1.81 9.73
N PRO A 135 -6.64 2.97 9.35
CA PRO A 135 -5.62 3.06 8.29
C PRO A 135 -4.38 2.18 8.52
N GLN A 136 -4.05 1.90 9.79
CA GLN A 136 -2.90 1.07 10.16
C GLN A 136 -3.04 -0.38 9.67
N VAL A 137 -4.26 -0.87 9.45
CA VAL A 137 -4.51 -2.19 8.85
C VAL A 137 -4.02 -2.21 7.41
N ALA A 138 -4.35 -1.17 6.63
CA ALA A 138 -3.92 -1.05 5.25
C ALA A 138 -2.39 -0.89 5.13
N ASP A 139 -1.81 -0.05 5.99
CA ASP A 139 -0.35 0.12 6.07
C ASP A 139 0.35 -1.18 6.40
N LYS A 140 -0.18 -1.96 7.35
CA LYS A 140 0.38 -3.25 7.73
C LYS A 140 0.28 -4.26 6.59
N GLU A 141 -0.87 -4.41 5.94
CA GLU A 141 -1.03 -5.36 4.83
C GLU A 141 -0.11 -5.02 3.65
N PHE A 142 0.04 -3.73 3.32
CA PHE A 142 0.96 -3.30 2.28
C PHE A 142 2.42 -3.56 2.68
N ARG A 143 2.81 -3.25 3.91
CA ARG A 143 4.15 -3.58 4.43
C ARG A 143 4.40 -5.08 4.44
N ASP A 144 3.43 -5.91 4.82
CA ASP A 144 3.55 -7.36 4.79
C ASP A 144 3.82 -7.89 3.36
N LEU A 145 3.33 -7.20 2.31
CA LEU A 145 3.67 -7.50 0.92
C LEU A 145 5.10 -7.03 0.56
N VAL A 146 5.44 -5.78 0.88
CA VAL A 146 6.75 -5.19 0.55
C VAL A 146 7.90 -5.89 1.29
N ASP A 147 7.69 -6.15 2.57
CA ASP A 147 8.65 -6.77 3.48
C ASP A 147 8.60 -8.30 3.43
N TYR A 148 7.84 -8.91 2.50
CA TYR A 148 7.75 -10.36 2.32
C TYR A 148 9.11 -10.93 1.86
N LYS A 149 10.02 -11.09 2.82
CA LYS A 149 11.43 -11.44 2.61
C LYS A 149 11.74 -12.89 3.00
N LYS A 150 10.75 -13.64 3.48
CA LYS A 150 10.99 -15.02 3.92
C LYS A 150 11.22 -15.90 2.69
N GLU A 151 12.47 -16.36 2.55
CA GLU A 151 12.98 -17.46 1.70
C GLU A 151 13.59 -17.13 0.32
N TRP A 152 13.59 -15.87 -0.13
CA TRP A 152 14.08 -15.54 -1.47
C TRP A 152 15.30 -14.62 -1.45
N SER A 153 16.46 -15.12 -1.00
CA SER A 153 17.67 -14.29 -0.78
C SER A 153 18.42 -13.85 -2.05
N ASP A 154 18.10 -14.37 -3.24
CA ASP A 154 18.97 -14.15 -4.41
C ASP A 154 18.27 -13.40 -5.56
N THR A 155 17.00 -13.02 -5.40
CA THR A 155 16.26 -12.23 -6.39
C THR A 155 15.31 -11.33 -5.62
N ALA A 156 15.79 -10.15 -5.25
CA ALA A 156 14.96 -9.14 -4.63
C ALA A 156 13.93 -8.69 -5.67
N VAL A 157 12.70 -9.20 -5.55
CA VAL A 157 11.57 -8.62 -6.27
C VAL A 157 11.46 -7.19 -5.77
N THR A 158 12.03 -6.29 -6.56
CA THR A 158 12.07 -4.87 -6.22
C THR A 158 10.73 -4.29 -6.62
N TYR A 159 10.08 -3.60 -5.69
CA TYR A 159 8.85 -2.88 -5.98
C TYR A 159 9.22 -1.52 -6.56
N CYS A 160 8.81 -1.25 -7.79
CA CYS A 160 8.75 0.11 -8.31
C CYS A 160 7.41 0.70 -7.89
N LEU A 161 7.44 1.74 -7.06
CA LEU A 161 6.28 2.53 -6.65
C LEU A 161 6.26 3.84 -7.43
#